data_AF-A0A2X1QEW0-F1
#
_entry.id   AF-A0A2X1QEW0-F1
#
_cell.length_a   1.000
_cell.length_b   1.000
_cell.length_c   1.000
_cell.angle_alpha   90.00
_cell.angle_beta   90.00
_cell.angle_gamma   90.00
#
_symmetry.space_group_name_H-M   'P 1'
#
loop_
_entity.id
_entity.type
_entity.pdbx_description
1 polymer ?
#
loop_
_entity_poly.entity_id
_entity_poly.type
_entity_poly.pdbx_seq_one_letter_code
_entity_poly.pdbx_strand_id
1 'polypeptide(L)' 'MAINAGSSSLKFQLLNMPQGALLCQGLIERIGLPEARFR' A
#
# COMPACT_ATOMS: atom_id res chain seq x y z
N MET A 1 6.29 -2.15 9.22
CA MET A 1 5.57 -1.54 8.07
C MET A 1 6.40 -1.79 6.82
N ALA A 2 5.80 -2.28 5.74
CA ALA A 2 6.47 -2.50 4.47
C ALA A 2 5.81 -1.61 3.41
N ILE A 3 6.63 -0.91 2.61
CA ILE A 3 6.17 0.05 1.60
C ILE A 3 6.94 -0.20 0.30
N ASN A 4 6.21 -0.24 -0.81
CA ASN A 4 6.77 -0.19 -2.16
C ASN A 4 6.08 0.96 -2.91
N ALA A 5 6.87 1.96 -3.31
CA ALA A 5 6.40 3.14 -4.01
C ALA A 5 6.91 3.13 -5.46
N GLY A 6 5.98 3.18 -6.41
CA GLY A 6 6.24 3.52 -7.80
C GLY A 6 5.98 5.01 -8.05
N SER A 7 6.28 5.49 -9.25
CA SER A 7 6.08 6.91 -9.63
C SER A 7 4.63 7.40 -9.52
N SER A 8 3.65 6.50 -9.61
CA SER A 8 2.21 6.81 -9.48
C SER A 8 1.43 5.75 -8.69
N SER A 9 2.12 4.95 -7.87
CA SER A 9 1.50 3.90 -7.06
C SER A 9 2.17 3.72 -5.69
N LEU A 10 1.39 3.27 -4.71
CA LEU A 10 1.87 2.96 -3.37
C LEU A 10 1.24 1.66 -2.88
N LYS A 11 2.05 0.62 -2.74
CA LYS A 11 1.67 -0.62 -2.07
C LYS A 11 2.20 -0.60 -0.65
N PHE A 12 1.35 -0.90 0.34
CA PHE A 12 1.76 -0.95 1.74
C PHE A 12 1.17 -2.14 2.47
N GLN A 13 1.88 -2.57 3.51
CA GLN A 13 1.43 -3.59 4.46
C GLN A 13 1.86 -3.19 5.89
N LEU A 14 0.94 -3.37 6.84
CA LEU A 14 1.23 -3.28 8.26
C LEU A 14 1.18 -4.67 8.86
N LEU A 15 2.31 -5.11 9.40
CA LEU A 15 2.49 -6.41 10.02
C LEU A 15 2.68 -6.21 11.52
N ASN A 16 1.97 -6.99 12.33
CA ASN A 16 2.26 -7.16 13.74
C ASN A 16 3.47 -8.07 13.89
N MET A 17 4.56 -7.52 14.41
CA MET A 17 5.83 -8.22 14.58
C MET A 17 6.01 -8.68 16.03
N PRO A 18 6.74 -9.79 16.28
CA PRO A 18 7.55 -10.55 15.32
C PRO A 18 6.79 -11.63 14.53
N GLN A 19 5.55 -11.96 14.90
CA GLN A 19 4.82 -13.10 14.32
C GLN A 19 4.43 -12.90 12.84
N GLY A 20 4.52 -11.67 12.32
CA GLY A 20 4.24 -11.35 10.92
C GLY A 20 2.75 -11.33 10.58
N ALA A 21 1.86 -11.24 11.59
CA ALA A 21 0.42 -11.20 11.36
C ALA A 21 0.03 -9.92 10.60
N LEU A 22 -0.67 -10.06 9.48
CA LEU A 22 -1.11 -8.92 8.67
C LEU A 22 -2.26 -8.19 9.37
N LEU A 23 -2.05 -6.91 9.69
CA LEU A 23 -3.06 -6.04 10.27
C LEU A 23 -3.85 -5.31 9.19
N CYS A 24 -3.15 -4.77 8.19
CA CYS A 24 -3.78 -4.18 7.02
C CYS A 24 -2.81 -4.14 5.83
N GLN A 25 -3.37 -4.02 4.65
CA GLN A 25 -2.65 -3.74 3.42
C GLN A 25 -3.51 -2.90 2.50
N GLY A 26 -2.87 -2.26 1.53
CA GLY A 26 -3.58 -1.55 0.50
C GLY A 26 -2.67 -1.22 -0.69
N LEU A 27 -3.32 -0.85 -1.77
CA LEU A 27 -2.69 -0.36 -2.98
C LEU A 27 -3.40 0.92 -3.43
N ILE A 28 -2.62 1.99 -3.55
CA ILE A 28 -3.05 3.21 -4.21
C ILE A 28 -2.48 3.18 -5.63
N GLU A 29 -3.32 3.39 -6.64
CA GLU A 29 -2.92 3.43 -8.05
C GLU A 29 -3.34 4.75 -8.69
N ARG A 30 -2.63 5.11 -9.78
CA ARG A 30 -2.96 6.26 -10.63
C ARG A 30 -2.95 7.59 -9.86
N ILE A 31 -2.03 7.72 -8.90
CA ILE A 31 -1.87 8.95 -8.11
C ILE A 31 -1.60 10.12 -9.08
N GLY A 32 -2.38 11.18 -8.95
CA GLY A 32 -2.30 12.36 -9.84
C GLY A 32 -3.15 12.27 -11.12
N LEU A 33 -3.95 11.21 -11.30
CA LEU A 33 -4.90 11.08 -12.41
C LEU A 33 -6.37 11.09 -11.90
N PRO A 34 -7.36 11.46 -12.73
CA PRO A 34 -8.78 11.42 -12.33
C PRO A 34 -9.27 10.05 -11.88
N GLU A 35 -8.68 8.97 -12.41
CA GLU A 35 -9.01 7.59 -12.07
C GLU A 35 -8.19 7.04 -10.90
N ALA A 36 -7.57 7.93 -10.10
CA ALA A 36 -6.91 7.58 -8.86
C ALA A 36 -7.83 6.73 -7.97
N ARG A 37 -7.30 5.63 -7.45
CA ARG A 37 -8.12 4.68 -6.68
C ARG A 37 -7.33 3.95 -5.60
N PHE A 38 -8.06 3.60 -4.55
CA PHE A 38 -7.61 2.72 -3.47
C PHE A 38 -8.17 1.31 -3.68
N ARG A 39 -7.36 0.29 -3.44
CA ARG A 39 -7.70 -1.14 -3.49
C ARG A 39 -7.17 -1.87 -2.27
#